data_AF-A0A1M5A0F7-F1
#
_entry.id   AF-A0A1M5A0F7-F1
#
_cell.length_a   1.000
_cell.length_b   1.000
_cell.length_c   1.000
_cell.angle_alpha   90.00
_cell.angle_beta   90.00
_cell.angle_gamma   90.00
#
_symmetry.space_group_name_H-M   'P 1'
#
loop_
_entity.id
_entity.type
_entity.pdbx_description
1 polymer ?
#
loop_
_entity_poly.entity_id
_entity_poly.type
_entity_poly.pdbx_seq_one_letter_code
_entity_poly.pdbx_strand_id
1 'polypeptide(L)'
;MKLLLLSTVADTELSLKDYFPLIGSSIVIILFIIERILSYGIRKKERKTNWYYKVFIDPNIEKINSFFDNTKQTYVESSKEIKSYLTRPNILDYKSHEIGKFQTLKRDFENDILLPIISSYQEIGNSLTEELLNLEDVYAECMDKIHGDETYQNEFSKKLSERKAQFFKMLFKPINK
;
A
#
# COMPACT_ATOMS: atom_id res chain seq x y z
N MET A 1 52.35 -25.77 73.67
CA MET A 1 51.57 -24.54 73.43
C MET A 1 51.92 -24.01 72.04
N LYS A 2 51.37 -24.65 71.01
CA LYS A 2 51.51 -24.27 69.60
C LYS A 2 50.08 -24.23 69.07
N LEU A 3 49.44 -23.08 69.27
CA LEU A 3 48.07 -22.83 68.87
C LEU A 3 48.06 -21.47 68.21
N LEU A 4 47.43 -21.42 67.05
CA LEU A 4 46.99 -20.23 66.32
C LEU A 4 48.12 -19.45 65.64
N LEU A 5 48.24 -19.64 64.32
CA LEU A 5 47.90 -18.64 63.30
C LEU A 5 48.48 -19.08 61.95
N LEU A 6 47.81 -18.68 60.88
CA LEU A 6 47.97 -19.07 59.47
C LEU A 6 47.09 -20.26 59.09
N SER A 7 45.77 -20.11 59.23
CA SER A 7 44.90 -19.66 58.13
C SER A 7 45.05 -20.58 56.93
N THR A 8 44.32 -21.69 56.87
CA THR A 8 43.07 -21.73 56.10
C THR A 8 43.17 -20.97 54.79
N VAL A 9 44.12 -21.36 53.94
CA VAL A 9 43.92 -21.26 52.50
C VAL A 9 42.88 -22.34 52.20
N ALA A 10 41.62 -21.97 52.38
CA ALA A 10 40.50 -22.74 51.91
C ALA A 10 40.58 -22.67 50.39
N ASP A 11 41.26 -23.65 49.79
CA ASP A 11 41.12 -23.98 48.37
C ASP A 11 39.64 -24.31 48.15
N THR A 12 38.88 -23.26 47.87
CA THR A 12 37.50 -23.35 47.40
C THR A 12 37.63 -23.73 45.94
N GLU A 13 37.83 -25.02 45.68
CA GLU A 13 37.55 -25.58 44.36
C GLU A 13 36.06 -25.37 44.10
N LEU A 14 35.73 -24.22 43.51
CA LEU A 14 34.38 -23.91 43.07
C LEU A 14 33.98 -24.99 42.06
N SER A 15 33.11 -25.90 42.50
CA SER A 15 32.63 -26.99 41.68
C SER A 15 31.77 -26.42 40.56
N LEU A 16 31.95 -26.90 39.32
CA LEU A 16 31.09 -26.54 38.18
C LEU A 16 29.59 -26.70 38.49
N LYS A 17 29.24 -27.57 39.46
CA LYS A 17 27.86 -27.77 39.95
C LYS A 17 27.25 -26.53 40.61
N ASP A 18 28.06 -25.66 41.20
CA ASP A 18 27.58 -24.44 41.86
C ASP A 18 27.22 -23.34 40.84
N TYR A 19 27.72 -23.45 39.61
CA TYR A 19 27.38 -22.55 38.50
C TYR A 19 26.13 -22.98 37.72
N PHE A 20 25.68 -24.23 37.80
CA PHE A 20 24.50 -24.71 37.08
C PHE A 20 23.23 -23.87 37.33
N PRO A 21 22.90 -23.47 38.58
CA PRO A 21 21.75 -22.61 38.84
C PRO A 21 21.91 -21.22 38.23
N LEU A 22 23.13 -20.68 38.26
CA LEU A 22 23.50 -19.37 37.71
C LEU A 22 23.45 -19.35 36.17
N ILE A 23 23.92 -20.42 35.52
CA ILE A 23 23.86 -20.60 34.07
C ILE A 23 22.40 -20.79 33.63
N GLY A 24 21.64 -21.63 34.33
CA GLY A 24 20.23 -21.88 34.02
C GLY A 24 19.39 -20.61 34.11
N SER A 25 19.53 -19.83 35.19
CA SER A 25 18.87 -18.53 35.35
C SER A 25 19.30 -17.52 34.29
N SER A 26 20.58 -17.47 33.93
CA SER A 26 21.09 -16.59 32.87
C SER A 26 20.49 -16.93 31.50
N ILE A 27 20.34 -18.21 31.16
CA ILE A 27 19.71 -18.66 29.90
C ILE A 27 18.25 -18.22 29.84
N VAL A 28 17.49 -18.36 30.92
CA VAL A 28 16.08 -17.93 30.98
C VAL A 28 15.97 -16.41 30.76
N ILE A 29 16.86 -15.63 31.38
CA ILE A 29 16.90 -14.17 31.18
C ILE A 29 17.21 -13.83 29.72
N ILE A 30 18.16 -14.51 29.09
CA ILE A 30 18.51 -14.29 27.68
C ILE A 30 17.33 -14.64 26.77
N LEU A 31 16.67 -15.78 26.98
CA LEU A 31 15.49 -16.18 26.22
C LEU A 31 14.36 -15.15 26.35
N PHE A 32 14.13 -14.64 27.56
CA PHE A 32 13.13 -13.61 27.80
C PHE A 32 13.47 -12.30 27.07
N ILE A 33 14.73 -11.88 27.04
CA ILE A 33 15.17 -10.69 26.30
C ILE A 33 14.95 -10.89 24.79
N ILE A 34 15.31 -12.05 24.24
CA ILE A 34 15.11 -12.37 22.82
C ILE A 34 13.61 -12.33 22.47
N GLU A 35 12.78 -13.00 23.26
CA GLU A 35 11.32 -13.02 23.07
C GLU A 35 10.73 -11.60 23.13
N ARG A 36 11.20 -10.78 24.07
CA ARG A 36 10.78 -9.38 24.21
C ARG A 36 11.11 -8.55 22.97
N ILE A 37 12.32 -8.72 22.42
CA ILE A 37 12.77 -8.00 21.23
C ILE A 37 11.95 -8.45 20.00
N LEU A 38 11.78 -9.76 19.81
CA LEU A 38 10.97 -10.31 18.71
C LEU A 38 9.51 -9.85 18.80
N SER A 39 8.90 -9.97 19.98
CA SER A 39 7.53 -9.51 20.24
C SER A 39 7.37 -8.02 20.00
N TYR A 40 8.35 -7.20 20.38
CA TYR A 40 8.31 -5.76 20.13
C TYR A 40 8.32 -5.45 18.62
N GLY A 41 9.18 -6.14 17.86
CA GLY A 41 9.24 -6.03 16.40
C GLY A 41 7.90 -6.36 15.73
N ILE A 42 7.31 -7.50 16.10
CA ILE A 42 6.01 -7.95 15.57
C ILE A 42 4.91 -6.94 15.91
N ARG A 43 4.76 -6.57 17.19
CA ARG A 43 3.74 -5.59 17.63
C ARG A 43 3.92 -4.20 17.01
N LYS A 44 5.15 -3.82 16.68
CA LYS A 44 5.43 -2.56 15.97
C LYS A 44 4.95 -2.65 14.52
N LYS A 45 5.24 -3.75 13.83
CA LYS A 45 4.77 -3.99 12.45
C LYS A 45 3.24 -4.03 12.40
N GLU A 46 2.61 -4.80 13.28
CA GLU A 46 1.15 -4.90 13.38
C GLU A 46 0.49 -3.54 13.61
N ARG A 47 1.03 -2.72 14.52
CA ARG A 47 0.49 -1.37 14.75
C ARG A 47 0.56 -0.47 13.53
N LYS A 48 1.68 -0.47 12.79
CA LYS A 48 1.80 0.32 11.55
C LYS A 48 0.80 -0.14 10.50
N THR A 49 0.70 -1.44 10.28
CA THR A 49 -0.22 -2.05 9.31
C THR A 49 -1.67 -1.75 9.69
N ASN A 50 -2.03 -1.93 10.95
CA ASN A 50 -3.37 -1.68 11.45
C ASN A 50 -3.73 -0.19 11.39
N TRP A 51 -2.78 0.71 11.65
CA TRP A 51 -2.98 2.15 11.48
C TRP A 51 -3.26 2.50 10.01
N TYR A 52 -2.45 1.99 9.08
CA TYR A 52 -2.67 2.21 7.65
C TYR A 52 -4.04 1.76 7.19
N TYR A 53 -4.45 0.54 7.54
CA TYR A 53 -5.76 0.04 7.14
C TYR A 53 -6.91 0.84 7.77
N LYS A 54 -6.91 1.01 9.10
CA LYS A 54 -8.04 1.61 9.80
C LYS A 54 -8.16 3.12 9.63
N VAL A 55 -7.03 3.81 9.55
CA VAL A 55 -7.01 5.28 9.52
C VAL A 55 -6.98 5.79 8.09
N PHE A 56 -6.32 5.07 7.18
CA PHE A 56 -6.17 5.53 5.81
C PHE A 56 -7.10 4.82 4.84
N ILE A 57 -7.05 3.48 4.76
CA ILE A 57 -7.79 2.76 3.73
C ILE A 57 -9.29 2.75 4.02
N ASP A 58 -9.71 2.23 5.16
CA ASP A 58 -11.13 2.01 5.48
C ASP A 58 -11.99 3.27 5.27
N PRO A 59 -11.58 4.47 5.74
CA PRO A 59 -12.37 5.69 5.54
C PRO A 59 -12.43 6.18 4.09
N ASN A 60 -11.51 5.72 3.23
CA ASN A 60 -11.37 6.18 1.86
C ASN A 60 -11.77 5.13 0.81
N ILE A 61 -12.15 3.90 1.22
CA ILE A 61 -12.61 2.86 0.29
C ILE A 61 -13.76 3.35 -0.59
N GLU A 62 -14.73 4.06 0.00
CA GLU A 62 -15.86 4.62 -0.76
C GLU A 62 -15.38 5.63 -1.81
N LYS A 63 -14.49 6.55 -1.45
CA LYS A 63 -13.91 7.53 -2.39
C LYS A 63 -13.16 6.84 -3.52
N ILE A 64 -12.40 5.78 -3.24
CA ILE A 64 -11.70 5.00 -4.26
C ILE A 64 -12.72 4.35 -5.21
N ASN A 65 -13.77 3.74 -4.67
CA ASN A 65 -14.83 3.17 -5.51
C ASN A 65 -15.51 4.23 -6.37
N SER A 66 -15.88 5.37 -5.77
CA SER A 66 -16.48 6.51 -6.48
C SER A 66 -15.57 7.04 -7.58
N PHE A 67 -14.24 7.08 -7.40
CA PHE A 67 -13.32 7.48 -8.47
C PHE A 67 -13.45 6.58 -9.71
N PHE A 68 -13.44 5.26 -9.53
CA PHE A 68 -13.61 4.32 -10.65
C PHE A 68 -15.00 4.41 -11.27
N ASP A 69 -16.04 4.57 -10.46
CA ASP A 69 -17.42 4.69 -10.96
C ASP A 69 -17.63 6.00 -11.73
N ASN A 70 -17.10 7.12 -11.23
CA ASN A 70 -17.10 8.42 -11.89
C ASN A 70 -16.28 8.39 -13.18
N THR A 71 -15.14 7.69 -13.19
CA THR A 71 -14.32 7.48 -14.40
C THR A 71 -15.11 6.73 -15.47
N LYS A 72 -15.85 5.68 -15.07
CA LYS A 72 -16.74 4.94 -15.97
C LYS A 72 -17.83 5.84 -16.54
N GLN A 73 -18.52 6.58 -15.68
CA GLN A 73 -19.59 7.48 -16.08
C GLN A 73 -19.09 8.55 -17.05
N THR A 74 -17.97 9.20 -16.71
CA THR A 74 -17.34 10.23 -17.54
C THR A 74 -16.99 9.65 -18.90
N TYR A 75 -16.37 8.48 -18.98
CA TYR A 75 -16.08 7.84 -20.25
C TYR A 75 -17.34 7.56 -21.08
N VAL A 76 -18.41 7.06 -20.45
CA VAL A 76 -19.68 6.79 -21.16
C VAL A 76 -20.28 8.08 -21.72
N GLU A 77 -20.30 9.16 -20.94
CA GLU A 77 -20.80 10.48 -21.35
C GLU A 77 -19.94 11.07 -22.47
N SER A 78 -18.63 11.14 -22.25
CA SER A 78 -17.65 11.59 -23.25
C SER A 78 -17.74 10.81 -24.55
N SER A 79 -17.95 9.49 -24.48
CA SER A 79 -18.09 8.67 -25.69
C SER A 79 -19.36 8.96 -26.46
N LYS A 80 -20.47 9.27 -25.78
CA LYS A 80 -21.74 9.68 -26.43
C LYS A 80 -21.58 11.05 -27.09
N GLU A 81 -20.93 11.97 -26.40
CA GLU A 81 -20.62 13.30 -26.95
C GLU A 81 -19.76 13.13 -28.20
N ILE A 82 -18.59 12.50 -28.14
CA ILE A 82 -17.70 12.28 -29.29
C ILE A 82 -18.44 11.63 -30.47
N LYS A 83 -19.27 10.61 -30.21
CA LYS A 83 -20.09 9.96 -31.27
C LYS A 83 -20.97 10.96 -32.02
N SER A 84 -21.58 11.93 -31.32
CA SER A 84 -22.41 12.96 -31.93
C SER A 84 -21.62 14.00 -32.76
N TYR A 85 -20.29 14.07 -32.57
CA TYR A 85 -19.39 14.98 -33.26
C TYR A 85 -18.50 14.30 -34.32
N LEU A 86 -18.60 12.98 -34.54
CA LEU A 86 -17.71 12.19 -35.41
C LEU A 86 -17.55 12.73 -36.85
N THR A 87 -18.56 13.39 -37.39
CA THR A 87 -18.55 13.95 -38.75
C THR A 87 -18.05 15.39 -38.82
N ARG A 88 -17.71 16.01 -37.67
CA ARG A 88 -17.27 17.41 -37.60
C ARG A 88 -15.75 17.52 -37.76
N PRO A 89 -15.26 18.59 -38.43
CA PRO A 89 -13.83 18.80 -38.65
C PRO A 89 -13.01 18.97 -37.35
N ASN A 90 -13.63 19.37 -36.25
CA ASN A 90 -12.95 19.68 -34.98
C ASN A 90 -12.97 18.51 -33.97
N ILE A 91 -13.19 17.27 -34.43
CA ILE A 91 -13.34 16.10 -33.55
C ILE A 91 -12.14 15.89 -32.61
N LEU A 92 -10.93 16.26 -33.04
CA LEU A 92 -9.71 16.17 -32.24
C LEU A 92 -9.73 17.13 -31.03
N ASP A 93 -10.25 18.35 -31.21
CA ASP A 93 -10.39 19.32 -30.12
C ASP A 93 -11.41 18.83 -29.09
N TYR A 94 -12.51 18.23 -29.55
CA TYR A 94 -13.51 17.62 -28.67
C TYR A 94 -12.94 16.42 -27.90
N LYS A 95 -12.22 15.51 -28.58
CA LYS A 95 -11.53 14.40 -27.90
C LYS A 95 -10.56 14.89 -26.82
N SER A 96 -9.77 15.91 -27.14
CA SER A 96 -8.83 16.50 -26.19
C SER A 96 -9.54 17.15 -25.00
N HIS A 97 -10.67 17.83 -25.24
CA HIS A 97 -11.49 18.40 -24.19
C HIS A 97 -12.05 17.32 -23.25
N GLU A 98 -12.55 16.22 -23.81
CA GLU A 98 -13.10 15.11 -23.02
C GLU A 98 -12.04 14.36 -22.22
N ILE A 99 -10.83 14.18 -22.76
CA ILE A 99 -9.68 13.67 -22.01
C ILE A 99 -9.33 14.61 -20.84
N GLY A 100 -9.48 15.92 -21.04
CA GLY A 100 -9.32 16.92 -19.98
C GLY A 100 -10.24 16.70 -18.78
N LYS A 101 -11.48 16.24 -18.98
CA LYS A 101 -12.42 15.91 -17.88
C LYS A 101 -11.87 14.78 -17.00
N PHE A 102 -11.30 13.74 -17.62
CA PHE A 102 -10.64 12.66 -16.87
C PHE A 102 -9.41 13.16 -16.11
N GLN A 103 -8.60 14.04 -16.72
CA GLN A 103 -7.43 14.60 -16.04
C GLN A 103 -7.80 15.39 -14.78
N THR A 104 -8.93 16.09 -14.77
CA THR A 104 -9.44 16.75 -13.56
C THR A 104 -9.78 15.72 -12.48
N LEU A 105 -10.56 14.69 -12.81
CA LEU A 105 -10.90 13.61 -11.86
C LEU A 105 -9.66 12.92 -11.29
N LYS A 106 -8.68 12.63 -12.15
CA LYS A 106 -7.41 12.03 -11.76
C LYS A 106 -6.66 12.92 -10.77
N ARG A 107 -6.55 14.23 -11.06
CA ARG A 107 -5.80 15.17 -10.23
C ARG A 107 -6.45 15.36 -8.85
N ASP A 108 -7.78 15.40 -8.78
CA ASP A 108 -8.52 15.45 -7.52
C ASP A 108 -8.28 14.18 -6.69
N PHE A 109 -8.33 13.01 -7.33
CA PHE A 109 -8.04 11.73 -6.69
C PHE A 109 -6.59 11.62 -6.20
N GLU A 110 -5.63 12.10 -7.00
CA GLU A 110 -4.21 12.16 -6.62
C GLU A 110 -4.01 12.99 -5.35
N ASN A 111 -4.64 14.17 -5.28
CA ASN A 111 -4.53 15.07 -4.15
C ASN A 111 -5.18 14.50 -2.88
N ASP A 112 -6.38 13.94 -3.01
CA ASP A 112 -7.16 13.47 -1.87
C ASP A 112 -6.68 12.12 -1.32
N ILE A 113 -6.21 11.23 -2.20
CA ILE A 113 -5.90 9.84 -1.86
C ILE A 113 -4.41 9.53 -2.00
N LEU A 114 -3.78 9.84 -3.13
CA LEU A 114 -2.40 9.38 -3.36
C LEU A 114 -1.35 10.18 -2.60
N LEU A 115 -1.43 11.50 -2.56
CA LEU A 115 -0.43 12.34 -1.88
C LEU A 115 -0.23 11.94 -0.41
N PRO A 116 -1.30 11.72 0.39
CA PRO A 116 -1.14 11.21 1.74
C PRO A 116 -0.45 9.84 1.81
N ILE A 117 -0.78 8.90 0.90
CA ILE A 117 -0.11 7.58 0.85
C ILE A 117 1.36 7.74 0.52
N ILE A 118 1.71 8.53 -0.50
CA ILE A 118 3.10 8.73 -0.93
C ILE A 118 3.95 9.28 0.23
N SER A 119 3.40 10.23 1.00
CA SER A 119 4.11 10.83 2.15
C SER A 119 4.45 9.81 3.25
N SER A 120 3.58 8.82 3.46
CA SER A 120 3.70 7.85 4.57
C SER A 120 4.25 6.49 4.15
N TYR A 121 4.01 6.10 2.90
CA TYR A 121 4.24 4.79 2.31
C TYR A 121 4.67 4.91 0.84
N GLN A 122 5.80 5.57 0.60
CA GLN A 122 6.31 5.92 -0.74
C GLN A 122 6.29 4.78 -1.76
N GLU A 123 6.65 3.55 -1.37
CA GLU A 123 6.66 2.40 -2.30
C GLU A 123 5.25 2.05 -2.80
N ILE A 124 4.27 2.02 -1.89
CA ILE A 124 2.86 1.79 -2.23
C ILE A 124 2.35 2.96 -3.07
N GLY A 125 2.63 4.19 -2.64
CA GLY A 125 2.24 5.41 -3.36
C GLY A 125 2.73 5.42 -4.80
N ASN A 126 4.02 5.13 -5.03
CA ASN A 126 4.59 5.08 -6.37
C ASN A 126 3.94 4.01 -7.26
N SER A 127 3.67 2.81 -6.71
CA SER A 127 2.96 1.75 -7.44
C SER A 127 1.54 2.19 -7.84
N LEU A 128 0.84 2.89 -6.94
CA LEU A 128 -0.51 3.39 -7.23
C LEU A 128 -0.50 4.51 -8.27
N THR A 129 0.51 5.39 -8.25
CA THR A 129 0.69 6.42 -9.28
C THR A 129 0.94 5.79 -10.64
N GLU A 130 1.79 4.77 -10.73
CA GLU A 130 2.02 4.02 -11.97
C GLU A 130 0.71 3.40 -12.49
N GLU A 131 -0.13 2.86 -11.61
CA GLU A 131 -1.41 2.30 -12.01
C GLU A 131 -2.43 3.36 -12.48
N LEU A 132 -2.39 4.58 -11.92
CA LEU A 132 -3.18 5.70 -12.44
C LEU A 132 -2.69 6.17 -13.82
N LEU A 133 -1.39 6.13 -14.10
CA LEU A 133 -0.85 6.43 -15.42
C LEU A 133 -1.29 5.36 -16.43
N ASN A 134 -1.24 4.08 -16.06
CA ASN A 134 -1.76 3.00 -16.88
C ASN A 134 -3.26 3.19 -17.17
N LEU A 135 -4.04 3.69 -16.20
CA LEU A 135 -5.45 4.00 -16.40
C LEU A 135 -5.65 5.18 -17.36
N GLU A 136 -4.82 6.22 -17.28
CA GLU A 136 -4.82 7.34 -18.22
C GLU A 136 -4.55 6.88 -19.65
N ASP A 137 -3.56 6.02 -19.84
CA ASP A 137 -3.24 5.45 -21.15
C ASP A 137 -4.42 4.64 -21.71
N VAL A 138 -5.06 3.82 -20.87
CA VAL A 138 -6.28 3.07 -21.25
C VAL A 138 -7.41 4.02 -21.63
N TYR A 139 -7.61 5.09 -20.86
CA TYR A 139 -8.65 6.07 -21.15
C TYR A 139 -8.42 6.74 -22.51
N ALA A 140 -7.20 7.25 -22.75
CA ALA A 140 -6.84 7.90 -24.00
C ALA A 140 -6.94 6.94 -25.20
N GLU A 141 -6.39 5.72 -25.08
CA GLU A 141 -6.45 4.69 -26.13
C GLU A 141 -7.89 4.36 -26.52
N CYS A 142 -8.76 4.16 -25.52
CA CYS A 142 -10.16 3.85 -25.75
C CYS A 142 -10.91 5.04 -26.38
N MET A 143 -10.60 6.27 -25.95
CA MET A 143 -11.16 7.50 -26.53
C MET A 143 -10.76 7.71 -27.99
N ASP A 144 -9.54 7.34 -28.36
CA ASP A 144 -9.07 7.44 -29.74
C ASP A 144 -9.80 6.48 -30.68
N LYS A 145 -10.10 5.28 -30.19
CA LYS A 145 -10.77 4.19 -30.94
C LYS A 145 -12.28 4.35 -31.05
N ILE A 146 -12.87 5.43 -30.52
CA ILE A 146 -14.31 5.67 -30.63
C ILE A 146 -14.67 5.92 -32.11
N HIS A 147 -15.25 4.90 -32.73
CA HIS A 147 -15.74 4.94 -34.11
C HIS A 147 -17.24 4.65 -34.24
N GLY A 148 -18.01 4.81 -33.15
CA GLY A 148 -19.46 4.63 -33.16
C GLY A 148 -19.98 3.33 -32.56
N ASP A 149 -19.13 2.32 -32.36
CA ASP A 149 -19.53 1.00 -31.84
C ASP A 149 -19.69 0.99 -30.28
N GLU A 150 -20.61 0.18 -29.77
CA GLU A 150 -20.79 -0.12 -28.33
C GLU A 150 -19.71 -1.06 -27.80
N THR A 151 -19.05 -1.83 -28.67
CA THR A 151 -17.95 -2.76 -28.31
C THR A 151 -16.87 -2.09 -27.46
N TYR A 152 -16.54 -0.82 -27.73
CA TYR A 152 -15.50 -0.08 -27.02
C TYR A 152 -15.89 0.35 -25.60
N GLN A 153 -17.19 0.50 -25.30
CA GLN A 153 -17.64 0.77 -23.92
C GLN A 153 -17.49 -0.47 -23.04
N ASN A 154 -17.76 -1.64 -23.60
CA ASN A 154 -17.55 -2.91 -22.93
C ASN A 154 -16.05 -3.20 -22.72
N GLU A 155 -15.22 -2.93 -23.74
CA GLU A 155 -13.76 -3.05 -23.61
C GLU A 155 -13.21 -2.14 -22.51
N PHE A 156 -13.59 -0.85 -22.52
CA PHE A 156 -13.17 0.09 -21.48
C PHE A 156 -13.63 -0.35 -20.09
N SER A 157 -14.90 -0.75 -19.94
CA SER A 157 -15.43 -1.21 -18.65
C SER A 157 -14.68 -2.43 -18.11
N LYS A 158 -14.27 -3.35 -18.99
CA LYS A 158 -13.46 -4.50 -18.63
C LYS A 158 -12.07 -4.06 -18.16
N LYS A 159 -11.35 -3.27 -18.98
CA LYS A 159 -10.01 -2.76 -18.61
C LYS A 159 -10.06 -1.96 -17.31
N LEU A 160 -11.06 -1.08 -17.14
CA LEU A 160 -11.25 -0.31 -15.91
C LEU A 160 -11.43 -1.20 -14.67
N SER A 161 -12.19 -2.30 -14.80
CA SER A 161 -12.38 -3.25 -13.71
C SER A 161 -11.09 -4.00 -13.35
N GLU A 162 -10.30 -4.36 -14.36
CA GLU A 162 -8.96 -4.97 -14.17
C GLU A 162 -8.02 -4.00 -13.45
N ARG A 163 -7.99 -2.72 -13.86
CA ARG A 163 -7.20 -1.66 -13.22
C ARG A 163 -7.66 -1.40 -11.79
N LYS A 164 -8.98 -1.35 -11.53
CA LYS A 164 -9.55 -1.26 -10.18
C LYS A 164 -9.06 -2.39 -9.28
N ALA A 165 -9.07 -3.63 -9.78
CA ALA A 165 -8.58 -4.78 -9.03
C ALA A 165 -7.08 -4.71 -8.76
N GLN A 166 -6.28 -4.27 -9.73
CA GLN A 166 -4.83 -4.05 -9.55
C GLN A 166 -4.55 -2.95 -8.53
N PHE A 167 -5.29 -1.85 -8.59
CA PHE A 167 -5.19 -0.74 -7.64
C PHE A 167 -5.43 -1.23 -6.20
N PHE A 168 -6.52 -1.97 -5.96
CA PHE A 168 -6.78 -2.55 -4.64
C PHE A 168 -5.70 -3.55 -4.22
N LYS A 169 -5.23 -4.40 -5.13
CA LYS A 169 -4.14 -5.33 -4.84
C LYS A 169 -2.88 -4.60 -4.37
N MET A 170 -2.55 -3.46 -4.97
CA MET A 170 -1.41 -2.63 -4.57
C MET A 170 -1.66 -1.95 -3.22
N LEU A 171 -2.88 -1.44 -3.02
CA LEU A 171 -3.30 -0.77 -1.79
C LEU A 171 -3.21 -1.69 -0.56
N PHE A 172 -3.55 -2.98 -0.71
CA PHE A 172 -3.48 -3.97 0.37
C PHE A 172 -2.14 -4.74 0.44
N LYS A 173 -1.07 -4.24 -0.20
CA LYS A 173 0.26 -4.86 -0.07
C LYS A 173 0.76 -4.79 1.38
N PRO A 174 1.43 -5.84 1.89
CA PRO A 174 1.99 -5.83 3.24
C PRO A 174 3.02 -4.70 3.42
N ILE A 175 2.82 -3.87 4.44
CA ILE A 175 3.81 -2.84 4.82
C ILE A 175 5.00 -3.54 5.48
N ASN A 176 6.14 -3.53 4.80
CA ASN A 176 7.37 -4.18 5.26
C ASN A 176 8.43 -3.21 5.81
N LYS A 177 8.14 -1.90 5.92
CA LYS A 177 9.05 -0.88 6.52
C LYS A 177 8.79 -0.62 8.00
#